data_AF-A0A552EUW6-F1
#
_entry.id   AF-A0A552EUW6-F1
#
_cell.length_a   1.000
_cell.length_b   1.000
_cell.length_c   1.000
_cell.angle_alpha   90.00
_cell.angle_beta   90.00
_cell.angle_gamma   90.00
#
_symmetry.space_group_name_H-M   'P 1'
#
loop_
_entity.id
_entity.type
_entity.pdbx_description
1 polymer ?
#
loop_
_entity_poly.entity_id
_entity_poly.type
_entity_poly.pdbx_seq_one_letter_code
_entity_poly.pdbx_strand_id
1 'polypeptide(L)'
;MEKAYSYRFYPTPEQESLLRRTLGCVRLVYNKALHERTQAWHERQERVGYAETSSMLTEWKKQEELNFLNEVSCVPLQQGLRHLQTAFTNFFAGRNKYPNFKKKHQGGSAEFTKSAFKFKDKQIYLAKCTEPLPI
;
A
#
# COMPACT_ATOMS: atom_id res chain seq x y z
N MET A 1 24.22 11.85 -4.08
CA MET A 1 23.48 12.80 -3.23
C MET A 1 22.00 12.58 -3.49
N GLU A 2 21.26 12.08 -2.50
CA GLU A 2 19.81 11.90 -2.60
C GLU A 2 19.11 13.23 -2.29
N LYS A 3 18.03 13.55 -3.01
CA LYS A 3 17.22 14.76 -2.80
C LYS A 3 15.80 14.36 -2.47
N ALA A 4 15.20 15.01 -1.48
CA ALA A 4 13.79 14.87 -1.13
C ALA A 4 13.07 16.20 -1.34
N TYR A 5 11.84 16.13 -1.85
CA TYR A 5 10.97 17.29 -2.07
C TYR A 5 9.61 17.03 -1.43
N SER A 6 8.99 18.09 -0.90
CA SER A 6 7.66 18.04 -0.28
C SER A 6 6.76 19.07 -0.94
N TYR A 7 5.59 18.61 -1.41
CA TYR A 7 4.60 19.45 -2.09
C TYR A 7 3.23 19.30 -1.41
N ARG A 8 2.43 20.36 -1.48
CA ARG A 8 1.00 20.34 -1.15
C ARG A 8 0.23 20.60 -2.43
N PHE A 9 -0.82 19.84 -2.66
CA PHE A 9 -1.74 20.05 -3.77
C PHE A 9 -3.18 19.87 -3.31
N TYR A 10 -4.11 20.41 -4.09
CA TYR A 10 -5.55 20.25 -3.90
C TYR A 10 -6.09 19.41 -5.07
N PRO A 11 -6.40 18.11 -4.86
CA PRO A 11 -6.77 17.23 -5.96
C PRO A 11 -8.06 17.70 -6.64
N THR A 12 -8.21 17.39 -7.93
CA THR A 12 -9.53 17.41 -8.57
C THR A 12 -10.44 16.35 -7.92
N PRO A 13 -11.78 16.45 -8.07
CA PRO A 13 -12.70 15.45 -7.52
C PRO A 13 -12.36 14.01 -7.94
N GLU A 14 -11.91 13.80 -9.18
CA GLU A 14 -11.50 12.51 -9.72
C GLU A 14 -10.22 11.99 -9.06
N GLN A 15 -9.21 12.86 -8.94
CA GLN A 15 -7.96 12.54 -8.24
C GLN A 15 -8.24 12.22 -6.77
N GLU A 16 -9.09 12.99 -6.11
CA GLU A 16 -9.47 12.79 -4.72
C GLU A 16 -10.13 11.41 -4.53
N SER A 17 -11.10 11.07 -5.38
CA SER A 17 -11.78 9.79 -5.38
C SER A 17 -10.78 8.62 -5.52
N LEU A 18 -9.87 8.71 -6.49
CA LEU A 18 -8.83 7.70 -6.73
C LEU A 18 -7.86 7.58 -5.55
N LEU A 19 -7.40 8.70 -4.99
CA LEU A 19 -6.48 8.72 -3.85
C LEU A 19 -7.15 8.11 -2.61
N ARG A 20 -8.41 8.49 -2.32
CA ARG A 20 -9.18 7.91 -1.21
C ARG A 20 -9.40 6.41 -1.39
N ARG A 21 -9.70 5.95 -2.60
CA ARG A 21 -9.82 4.52 -2.92
C ARG A 21 -8.49 3.80 -2.73
N THR A 22 -7.39 4.37 -3.21
CA THR A 22 -6.03 3.83 -3.06
C THR A 22 -5.67 3.66 -1.59
N LEU A 23 -5.86 4.70 -0.77
CA LEU A 23 -5.61 4.66 0.67
C LEU A 23 -6.45 3.58 1.37
N GLY A 24 -7.73 3.44 0.98
CA GLY A 24 -8.62 2.39 1.47
C GLY A 24 -8.10 0.98 1.14
N CYS A 25 -7.71 0.76 -0.12
CA CYS A 25 -7.19 -0.52 -0.60
C CYS A 25 -5.86 -0.89 0.05
N VAL A 26 -4.93 0.06 0.20
CA VAL A 26 -3.64 -0.16 0.88
C VAL A 26 -3.87 -0.59 2.34
N ARG A 27 -4.78 0.09 3.05
CA ARG A 27 -5.13 -0.27 4.42
C ARG A 27 -5.72 -1.69 4.49
N LEU A 28 -6.64 -2.01 3.59
CA LEU A 28 -7.28 -3.33 3.53
C LEU A 28 -6.25 -4.44 3.30
N VAL A 29 -5.42 -4.29 2.27
CA VAL A 29 -4.38 -5.26 1.90
C VAL A 29 -3.39 -5.46 3.04
N TYR A 30 -2.93 -4.38 3.68
CA TYR A 30 -2.06 -4.47 4.86
C TYR A 30 -2.73 -5.25 5.99
N ASN A 31 -3.97 -4.92 6.33
CA ASN A 31 -4.68 -5.56 7.44
C ASN A 31 -4.98 -7.03 7.16
N LYS A 32 -5.42 -7.36 5.94
CA LYS A 32 -5.68 -8.74 5.53
C LYS A 32 -4.38 -9.55 5.58
N ALA A 33 -3.27 -9.02 5.07
CA ALA A 33 -1.97 -9.68 5.15
C ALA A 33 -1.47 -9.85 6.60
N LEU A 34 -1.67 -8.85 7.47
CA LEU A 34 -1.35 -8.99 8.89
C LEU A 34 -2.17 -10.11 9.54
N HIS A 35 -3.46 -10.20 9.22
CA HIS A 35 -4.31 -11.28 9.70
C HIS A 35 -3.79 -12.65 9.24
N GLU A 36 -3.57 -12.85 7.95
CA GLU A 36 -3.06 -14.12 7.41
C GLU A 36 -1.74 -14.55 8.05
N ARG A 37 -0.78 -13.62 8.19
CA ARG A 37 0.52 -13.90 8.82
C ARG A 37 0.36 -14.28 10.29
N THR A 38 -0.54 -13.60 10.99
CA THR A 38 -0.83 -13.85 12.41
C THR A 38 -1.47 -15.23 12.58
N GLN A 39 -2.47 -15.59 11.77
CA GLN A 39 -3.11 -16.91 11.79
C GLN A 39 -2.13 -18.03 11.45
N ALA A 40 -1.36 -17.89 10.37
CA ALA A 40 -0.37 -18.90 9.97
C ALA A 40 0.66 -19.18 11.08
N TRP A 41 1.08 -18.13 11.80
CA TRP A 41 1.97 -18.33 12.95
C TRP A 41 1.26 -19.04 14.11
N HIS A 42 0.06 -18.58 14.52
CA HIS A 42 -0.63 -19.16 15.67
C HIS A 42 -1.07 -20.61 15.44
N GLU A 43 -1.54 -20.94 14.25
CA GLU A 43 -2.09 -22.26 13.93
C GLU A 43 -1.02 -23.25 13.46
N ARG A 44 -0.06 -22.78 12.66
CA ARG A 44 0.89 -23.65 11.96
C ARG A 44 2.36 -23.38 12.32
N GLN A 45 2.65 -22.36 13.13
CA GLN A 45 4.01 -21.89 13.41
C GLN A 45 4.79 -21.51 12.14
N GLU A 46 4.07 -21.11 11.09
CA GLU A 46 4.64 -20.76 9.80
C GLU A 46 4.95 -19.28 9.70
N ARG A 47 6.14 -18.95 9.16
CA ARG A 47 6.53 -17.57 8.87
C ARG A 47 6.12 -17.21 7.45
N VAL A 48 4.98 -16.55 7.34
CA VAL A 48 4.50 -15.99 6.06
C VAL A 48 5.15 -14.61 5.83
N GLY A 49 5.82 -14.45 4.70
CA GLY A 49 6.59 -13.27 4.33
C GLY A 49 5.97 -12.46 3.17
N TYR A 50 6.77 -11.55 2.63
CA TYR A 50 6.34 -10.68 1.53
C TYR A 50 5.98 -11.49 0.28
N ALA A 51 6.77 -12.49 -0.08
CA ALA A 51 6.55 -13.28 -1.30
C ALA A 51 5.17 -13.96 -1.26
N GLU A 52 4.86 -14.62 -0.15
CA GLU A 52 3.60 -15.32 0.07
C GLU A 52 2.42 -14.34 0.07
N THR A 53 2.51 -13.25 0.83
CA THR A 53 1.42 -12.24 0.85
C THR A 53 1.26 -11.51 -0.48
N SER A 54 2.32 -11.40 -1.30
CA SER A 54 2.22 -10.87 -2.66
C SER A 54 1.50 -11.83 -3.59
N SER A 55 1.73 -13.14 -3.45
CA SER A 55 0.96 -14.16 -4.18
C SER A 55 -0.50 -14.18 -3.73
N MET A 56 -0.78 -14.09 -2.43
CA MET A 56 -2.14 -13.96 -1.89
C MET A 56 -2.85 -12.72 -2.45
N LEU A 57 -2.17 -11.58 -2.55
CA LEU A 57 -2.74 -10.37 -3.17
C LEU A 57 -3.18 -10.62 -4.62
N THR A 58 -2.43 -11.40 -5.39
CA THR A 58 -2.84 -11.78 -6.76
C THR A 58 -4.15 -12.55 -6.75
N GLU A 59 -4.33 -13.48 -5.81
CA GLU A 59 -5.56 -14.24 -5.68
C GLU A 59 -6.72 -13.39 -5.14
N TRP A 60 -6.48 -12.53 -4.15
CA TRP A 60 -7.49 -11.59 -3.64
C TRP A 60 -8.05 -10.70 -4.75
N LYS A 61 -7.19 -10.23 -5.66
CA LYS A 61 -7.63 -9.39 -6.79
C LYS A 61 -8.52 -10.15 -7.79
N LYS A 62 -8.61 -11.48 -7.74
CA LYS A 62 -9.51 -12.29 -8.57
C LYS A 62 -10.83 -12.62 -7.87
N GLN A 63 -10.90 -12.46 -6.55
CA GLN A 63 -12.11 -12.69 -5.76
C GLN A 63 -13.13 -11.60 -6.06
N GLU A 64 -14.41 -11.97 -6.21
CA GLU A 64 -15.48 -11.04 -6.57
C GLU A 64 -15.59 -9.90 -5.55
N GLU A 65 -15.50 -10.23 -4.26
CA GLU A 65 -15.63 -9.28 -3.15
C GLU A 65 -14.40 -8.35 -2.99
N LEU A 66 -13.28 -8.65 -3.63
CA LEU A 66 -12.04 -7.86 -3.57
C LEU A 66 -11.55 -7.39 -4.96
N ASN A 67 -12.34 -7.58 -6.02
CA ASN A 67 -11.94 -7.23 -7.38
C ASN A 67 -11.66 -5.73 -7.55
N PHE A 68 -12.26 -4.87 -6.71
CA PHE A 68 -12.05 -3.42 -6.69
C PHE A 68 -10.59 -3.03 -6.40
N LEU A 69 -9.77 -3.94 -5.86
CA LEU A 69 -8.32 -3.76 -5.74
C LEU A 69 -7.62 -3.60 -7.10
N ASN A 70 -8.27 -3.96 -8.22
CA ASN A 70 -7.77 -3.72 -9.58
C ASN A 70 -8.00 -2.28 -10.09
N GLU A 71 -8.88 -1.52 -9.42
CA GLU A 71 -9.21 -0.16 -9.83
C GLU A 71 -8.09 0.83 -9.50
N VAL A 72 -7.23 0.48 -8.55
CA VAL A 72 -6.07 1.27 -8.13
C VAL A 72 -4.77 0.67 -8.67
N SER A 73 -3.69 1.45 -8.64
CA SER A 73 -2.36 0.91 -8.96
C SER A 73 -1.98 -0.21 -7.98
N CYS A 74 -1.44 -1.33 -8.50
CA CYS A 74 -0.96 -2.42 -7.65
C CYS A 74 0.28 -2.03 -6.82
N VAL A 75 1.01 -1.00 -7.24
CA VAL A 75 2.28 -0.59 -6.63
C VAL A 75 2.08 -0.15 -5.18
N PRO A 76 1.18 0.79 -4.84
CA PRO A 76 0.85 1.11 -3.45
C PRO A 76 0.41 -0.10 -2.62
N LEU A 77 -0.34 -1.05 -3.20
CA LEU A 77 -0.78 -2.25 -2.49
C LEU A 77 0.41 -3.12 -2.09
N GLN A 78 1.33 -3.34 -3.04
CA GLN A 78 2.58 -4.08 -2.79
C GLN A 78 3.48 -3.34 -1.80
N GLN A 79 3.56 -2.00 -1.86
CA GLN A 79 4.31 -1.23 -0.86
C GLN A 79 3.71 -1.38 0.55
N GLY A 80 2.39 -1.44 0.68
CA GLY A 80 1.74 -1.78 1.94
C GLY A 80 2.24 -3.12 2.52
N LEU A 81 2.37 -4.16 1.68
CA LEU A 81 2.93 -5.45 2.09
C LEU A 81 4.42 -5.36 2.47
N ARG A 82 5.21 -4.52 1.79
CA ARG A 82 6.62 -4.28 2.13
C ARG A 82 6.78 -3.55 3.44
N HIS A 83 5.94 -2.55 3.72
CA HIS A 83 5.91 -1.90 5.02
C HIS A 83 5.59 -2.87 6.14
N LEU A 84 4.65 -3.80 5.91
CA LEU A 84 4.36 -4.88 6.86
C LEU A 84 5.56 -5.80 7.05
N GLN A 85 6.25 -6.16 5.96
CA GLN A 85 7.48 -6.96 6.04
C GLN A 85 8.54 -6.27 6.90
N THR A 86 8.79 -4.98 6.67
CA THR A 86 9.74 -4.19 7.49
C THR A 86 9.32 -4.16 8.96
N ALA A 87 8.03 -4.02 9.24
CA ALA A 87 7.51 -4.04 10.62
C ALA A 87 7.80 -5.39 11.31
N PHE A 88 7.57 -6.51 10.62
CA PHE A 88 7.93 -7.84 11.14
C PHE A 88 9.44 -8.02 11.30
N THR A 89 10.24 -7.60 10.32
CA THR A 89 11.72 -7.66 10.42
C THR A 89 12.22 -6.89 11.64
N ASN A 90 11.65 -5.71 11.92
CA ASN A 90 12.00 -4.93 13.10
C ASN A 90 11.51 -5.57 14.40
N PHE A 91 10.33 -6.20 14.40
CA PHE A 91 9.82 -6.95 15.54
C PHE A 91 10.72 -8.13 15.90
N PHE A 92 11.08 -8.99 14.93
CA PHE A 92 11.96 -10.13 15.18
C PHE A 92 13.37 -9.73 15.57
N ALA A 93 13.85 -8.56 15.13
CA ALA A 93 15.12 -7.99 15.56
C ALA A 93 15.05 -7.30 16.94
N GLY A 94 13.91 -7.36 17.65
CA GLY A 94 13.72 -6.73 18.96
C GLY A 94 13.70 -5.19 18.94
N ARG A 95 13.60 -4.58 17.75
CA ARG A 95 13.66 -3.11 17.57
C ARG A 95 12.30 -2.44 17.74
N ASN A 96 11.21 -3.17 17.48
CA ASN A 96 9.84 -2.66 17.59
C ASN A 96 8.91 -3.73 18.17
N LYS A 97 7.72 -3.30 18.61
CA LYS A 97 6.64 -4.21 19.01
C LYS A 97 5.99 -4.88 17.80
N TYR A 98 5.16 -5.90 18.06
CA TYR A 98 4.39 -6.59 17.03
C TYR A 98 3.57 -5.59 16.18
N PRO A 99 3.46 -5.79 14.85
CA PRO A 99 2.68 -4.90 14.00
C PRO A 99 1.19 -4.88 14.37
N ASN A 100 0.56 -3.70 14.34
CA ASN A 100 -0.86 -3.56 14.65
C ASN A 100 -1.69 -3.36 13.38
N PHE A 101 -2.98 -3.72 13.47
CA PHE A 101 -3.97 -3.40 12.43
C PHE A 101 -4.07 -1.88 12.25
N LYS A 102 -4.03 -1.43 11.00
CA LYS A 102 -4.20 -0.03 10.63
C LYS A 102 -5.67 0.38 10.78
N LYS A 103 -5.91 1.47 11.50
CA LYS A 103 -7.24 2.08 11.63
C LYS A 103 -7.53 3.01 10.44
N LYS A 104 -8.80 3.32 10.20
CA LYS A 104 -9.21 4.34 9.22
C LYS A 104 -9.00 5.71 9.87
N HIS A 105 -8.20 6.57 9.23
CA HIS A 105 -7.97 7.95 9.64
C HIS A 105 -8.36 8.91 8.50
N GLN A 106 -8.63 10.18 8.83
CA GLN A 106 -8.77 11.24 7.84
C GLN A 106 -7.37 11.64 7.36
N GLY A 107 -6.92 11.03 6.25
CA GLY A 107 -5.54 11.18 5.75
C GLY A 107 -4.68 9.99 6.14
N GLY A 108 -4.60 9.00 5.25
CA GLY A 108 -3.64 7.90 5.33
C GLY A 108 -2.41 8.19 4.45
N SER A 109 -1.53 7.22 4.33
CA SER A 109 -0.39 7.27 3.40
C SER A 109 -0.44 6.12 2.39
N ALA A 110 0.02 6.41 1.18
CA ALA A 110 0.29 5.45 0.12
C ALA A 110 1.64 5.79 -0.50
N GLU A 111 2.44 4.78 -0.80
CA GLU A 111 3.75 4.95 -1.41
C GLU A 111 3.69 4.51 -2.88
N PHE A 112 4.12 5.39 -3.77
CA PHE A 112 4.25 5.14 -5.20
C PHE A 112 5.74 5.08 -5.53
N THR A 113 6.19 3.99 -6.16
CA THR A 113 7.57 3.88 -6.64
C THR A 113 7.65 4.24 -8.12
N LYS A 114 8.87 4.20 -8.70
CA LYS A 114 9.16 4.63 -10.08
C LYS A 114 8.24 4.08 -11.18
N SER A 115 7.60 2.92 -10.96
CA SER A 115 6.68 2.33 -11.93
C SER A 115 5.25 2.87 -11.85
N ALA A 116 4.93 3.65 -10.82
CA ALA A 116 3.58 4.17 -10.55
C ALA A 116 3.51 5.68 -10.38
N PHE A 117 4.60 6.40 -10.64
CA PHE A 117 4.54 7.84 -10.87
C PHE A 117 5.56 8.26 -11.93
N LYS A 118 5.35 9.43 -12.54
CA LYS A 118 6.29 10.07 -13.47
C LYS A 118 6.49 11.51 -13.04
N PHE A 119 7.72 12.00 -13.13
CA PHE A 119 8.05 13.41 -12.99
C PHE A 119 8.60 13.91 -14.32
N LYS A 120 7.87 14.78 -15.01
CA LYS A 120 8.22 15.31 -16.32
C LYS A 120 7.82 16.78 -16.38
N ASP A 121 8.70 17.65 -16.89
CA ASP A 121 8.40 19.08 -17.07
C ASP A 121 7.89 19.76 -15.78
N LYS A 122 8.48 19.38 -14.64
CA LYS A 122 8.08 19.80 -13.27
C LYS A 122 6.67 19.38 -12.83
N GLN A 123 6.02 18.49 -13.58
CA GLN A 123 4.72 17.93 -13.25
C GLN A 123 4.84 16.50 -12.72
N ILE A 124 4.03 16.14 -11.73
CA ILE A 124 3.93 14.78 -11.20
C ILE A 124 2.66 14.12 -11.73
N TYR A 125 2.81 12.96 -12.34
CA TYR A 125 1.70 12.09 -12.74
C TYR A 125 1.70 10.85 -11.86
N LEU A 126 0.55 10.47 -11.32
CA LEU A 126 0.36 9.19 -10.64
C LEU A 126 -0.26 8.16 -11.59
N ALA A 127 0.07 6.89 -11.41
CA ALA A 127 -0.62 5.82 -12.11
C ALA A 127 -2.13 5.88 -11.83
N LYS A 128 -2.94 5.65 -12.88
CA LYS A 128 -4.40 5.77 -12.88
C LYS A 128 -4.95 7.21 -12.80
N CYS A 129 -4.11 8.24 -12.64
CA CYS A 129 -4.50 9.62 -12.94
C CYS A 129 -4.27 9.92 -14.43
N THR A 130 -5.22 10.58 -15.06
CA THR A 130 -5.10 11.10 -16.45
C THR A 130 -4.34 12.43 -16.48
N GLU A 131 -4.54 13.26 -15.47
CA GLU A 131 -3.98 14.60 -15.34
C GLU A 131 -2.84 14.63 -14.30
N PRO A 132 -1.89 15.57 -14.43
CA PRO A 132 -0.86 15.77 -13.42
C PRO A 132 -1.48 16.27 -12.10
N LEU A 133 -0.79 16.01 -11.00
CA LEU A 133 -1.14 16.59 -9.71
C LEU A 133 -0.95 18.12 -9.76
N PRO A 134 -1.89 18.91 -9.22
CA PRO A 134 -1.79 20.37 -9.16
C PRO A 134 -0.86 20.81 -8.02
N ILE A 135 0.44 20.53 -8.16
CA ILE A 135 1.53 20.84 -7.21
C ILE A 135 2.19 22.20 -7.47
#